data_AF-A0A1I2KFL0-F1
#
_entry.id   AF-A0A1I2KFL0-F1
#
_cell.length_a   1.000
_cell.length_b   1.000
_cell.length_c   1.000
_cell.angle_alpha   90.00
_cell.angle_beta   90.00
_cell.angle_gamma   90.00
#
_symmetry.space_group_name_H-M   'P 1'
#
loop_
_entity.id
_entity.type
_entity.pdbx_description
1 polymer ?
#
loop_
_entity_poly.entity_id
_entity_poly.type
_entity_poly.pdbx_seq_one_letter_code
_entity_poly.pdbx_strand_id
1 'polypeptide(L)' 'MKGVKCLECKYLGETTDKFIPTCKAFTKGIPDEIFFEKVTHDKPYPGDNGIQFEEK' A
#
# COMPACT_ATOMS: atom_id res chain seq x y z
N MET A 1 3.57 -9.01 -17.10
CA MET A 1 3.25 -7.68 -16.54
C MET A 1 3.44 -7.82 -15.04
N LYS A 2 4.39 -7.11 -14.41
CA LYS A 2 4.55 -7.16 -12.95
C LYS A 2 3.31 -6.51 -12.33
N GLY A 3 2.59 -7.23 -11.47
CA GLY A 3 1.43 -6.71 -10.76
C GLY A 3 1.84 -5.58 -9.82
N VAL A 4 0.93 -4.64 -9.58
CA VAL A 4 1.17 -3.56 -8.61
C VAL A 4 1.17 -4.19 -7.22
N LYS A 5 2.30 -4.14 -6.51
CA LYS A 5 2.53 -4.71 -5.17
C LYS A 5 1.45 -4.36 -4.17
N CYS A 6 0.89 -3.15 -4.25
CA CYS A 6 -0.23 -2.76 -3.38
C CYS A 6 -1.44 -3.71 -3.53
N LEU A 7 -1.80 -4.11 -4.75
CA LEU A 7 -2.95 -4.98 -5.03
C LEU A 7 -2.77 -6.40 -4.45
N GLU A 8 -1.52 -6.86 -4.40
CA GLU A 8 -1.09 -8.14 -3.84
C GLU A 8 -0.92 -8.10 -2.31
N CYS A 9 -1.02 -6.92 -1.68
CA CYS A 9 -0.73 -6.77 -0.25
C CYS A 9 -1.95 -7.04 0.65
N LYS A 10 -1.79 -7.90 1.66
CA LYS A 10 -2.86 -8.25 2.63
C LYS A 10 -3.41 -7.07 3.44
N TYR A 11 -2.69 -5.96 3.48
CA TYR A 11 -3.04 -4.75 4.21
C TYR A 11 -3.79 -3.71 3.37
N LEU A 12 -3.90 -3.93 2.05
CA LEU A 12 -4.73 -3.12 1.17
C LEU A 12 -6.20 -3.47 1.40
N GLY A 13 -6.98 -2.50 1.85
CA GLY A 13 -8.42 -2.59 2.03
C GLY A 13 -9.18 -2.60 0.70
N GLU A 14 -10.45 -2.97 0.77
CA GLU A 14 -11.31 -3.06 -0.41
C GLU A 14 -11.54 -1.66 -1.01
N THR A 15 -11.30 -1.54 -2.32
CA THR A 15 -11.70 -0.39 -3.11
C THR A 15 -13.21 -0.44 -3.29
N THR A 16 -13.96 0.10 -2.33
CA THR A 16 -15.36 0.50 -2.59
C THR A 16 -15.36 1.64 -3.60
N ASP A 17 -16.46 1.87 -4.33
CA ASP A 17 -16.61 2.79 -5.47
C ASP A 17 -16.08 4.24 -5.31
N LYS A 18 -15.59 4.60 -4.12
CA LYS A 18 -14.80 5.81 -3.86
C LYS A 18 -13.31 5.49 -4.01
N PHE A 19 -12.81 5.69 -5.23
CA PHE A 19 -11.43 5.73 -5.80
C PHE A 19 -10.14 5.75 -4.94
N ILE A 20 -10.17 5.82 -3.61
CA ILE A 20 -8.96 5.83 -2.77
C ILE A 20 -8.87 4.50 -2.02
N PRO A 21 -8.00 3.56 -2.44
CA PRO A 21 -7.75 2.35 -1.68
C PRO A 21 -7.27 2.72 -0.27
N THR A 22 -7.87 2.11 0.73
CA THR A 22 -7.41 2.25 2.12
C THR A 22 -6.28 1.26 2.36
N CYS A 23 -5.26 1.63 3.14
CA CYS A 23 -4.18 0.74 3.52
C CYS A 23 -3.99 0.82 5.04
N LYS A 24 -3.88 -0.33 5.71
CA LYS A 24 -3.66 -0.35 7.18
C LYS A 24 -2.32 0.28 7.58
N ALA A 25 -1.31 0.20 6.71
CA ALA A 25 -0.03 0.89 6.93
C ALA A 25 -0.19 2.41 6.81
N PHE A 26 -1.06 2.90 5.93
CA PHE A 26 -1.24 4.33 5.65
C PHE A 26 -2.69 4.77 5.83
N THR A 27 -3.10 4.99 7.08
CA THR A 27 -4.48 5.37 7.44
C THR A 27 -4.92 6.73 6.90
N LYS A 28 -3.97 7.59 6.49
CA LYS A 28 -4.22 8.92 5.90
C LYS A 28 -4.15 8.94 4.37
N GLY A 29 -3.92 7.79 3.73
CA GLY A 29 -3.69 7.67 2.29
C GLY A 29 -2.28 7.19 1.96
N ILE A 30 -2.18 6.35 0.92
CA ILE A 30 -0.92 5.73 0.49
C ILE A 30 -0.05 6.81 -0.19
N PRO A 31 1.23 6.97 0.20
CA PRO A 31 2.15 7.87 -0.50
C PRO A 31 2.28 7.52 -1.98
N ASP A 32 2.29 8.53 -2.86
CA ASP A 32 2.42 8.35 -4.32
C ASP A 32 3.64 7.51 -4.71
N GLU A 33 4.76 7.68 -4.01
CA GLU A 33 5.97 6.91 -4.28
C GLU A 33 5.83 5.42 -3.97
N ILE A 34 4.98 5.04 -3.02
CA ILE A 34 4.64 3.64 -2.75
C ILE A 34 3.56 3.17 -3.73
N PHE A 35 2.53 3.99 -3.95
CA PHE A 35 1.39 3.63 -4.80
C PHE A 35 1.79 3.42 -6.27
N PHE A 36 2.67 4.29 -6.79
CA PHE A 36 3.25 4.19 -8.13
C PHE A 36 4.54 3.37 -8.18
N GLU A 37 4.86 2.60 -7.14
CA GLU A 37 6.02 1.70 -7.05
C GLU A 37 7.39 2.37 -7.31
N LYS A 38 7.53 3.67 -7.05
CA LYS A 38 8.83 4.36 -7.05
C LYS A 38 9.71 3.87 -5.90
N VAL A 39 9.08 3.50 -4.79
CA VAL A 39 9.69 2.89 -3.60
C VAL A 39 8.94 1.60 -3.30
N THR A 40 9.67 0.49 -3.18
CA THR A 40 9.10 -0.77 -2.73
C THR A 40 8.81 -0.69 -1.23
N HIS A 41 7.59 -1.04 -0.83
CA HIS A 41 7.18 -1.05 0.58
C HIS A 41 7.63 -2.33 1.30
N ASP A 42 8.84 -2.80 1.04
CA ASP A 42 9.46 -3.99 1.67
C ASP A 42 10.38 -3.64 2.85
N LYS A 43 10.49 -2.35 3.17
CA LYS A 43 11.27 -1.79 4.27
C LYS A 43 10.44 -0.78 5.05
N PRO A 44 10.79 -0.49 6.31
CA PRO A 44 10.12 0.55 7.08
C PRO A 44 10.07 1.88 6.33
N TYR A 45 8.91 2.53 6.34
CA TYR A 45 8.68 3.79 5.65
C TYR A 45 8.00 4.82 6.57
N PRO A 46 8.35 6.11 6.51
CA PRO A 46 7.74 7.13 7.36
C PRO A 46 6.19 7.11 7.31
N GLY A 47 5.57 6.84 8.46
CA GLY A 47 4.11 6.85 8.60
C GLY A 47 3.40 5.54 8.23
N ASP A 48 4.15 4.45 8.00
CA ASP A 48 3.63 3.09 7.69
C ASP A 48 3.03 2.34 8.89
N ASN A 49 2.99 2.96 10.06
CA ASN A 49 2.54 2.36 11.33
C ASN A 49 3.26 1.04 11.67
N GLY A 50 4.50 0.86 11.20
CA GLY A 50 5.29 -0.35 11.41
C GLY A 50 4.84 -1.55 10.57
N ILE A 51 3.98 -1.33 9.57
CA ILE A 51 3.43 -2.37 8.70
C ILE A 51 4.10 -2.27 7.33
N GLN A 52 4.75 -3.34 6.89
CA GLN A 52 5.34 -3.45 5.55
C GLN A 52 4.49 -4.34 4.63
N PHE A 53 4.92 -4.46 3.37
CA PHE A 53 4.35 -5.38 2.41
C PHE A 53 4.37 -6.81 2.95
N GLU A 54 3.19 -7.44 2.89
CA GLU A 54 3.02 -8.88 3.04
C GLU A 54 2.00 -9.34 2.01
N GLU A 55 2.30 -10.43 1.31
CA GLU A 55 1.49 -11.01 0.25
C GLU A 55 0.18 -11.61 0.80
N LYS A 56 -0.89 -11.61 -0.01
CA LYS A 56 -2.20 -12.21 0.32
C LYS A 56 -2.20 -13.73 0.21
#